data_AF-A0A7C1SUM7-F1
#
_entry.id   AF-A0A7C1SUM7-F1
#
_cell.length_a   1.000
_cell.length_b   1.000
_cell.length_c   1.000
_cell.angle_alpha   90.00
_cell.angle_beta   90.00
_cell.angle_gamma   90.00
#
_symmetry.space_group_name_H-M   'P 1'
#
loop_
_entity.id
_entity.type
_entity.pdbx_description
1 polymer ?
#
loop_
_entity_poly.entity_id
_entity_poly.type
_entity_poly.pdbx_seq_one_letter_code
_entity_poly.pdbx_strand_id
1 'polypeptide(L)'
;MERDHIILLALIIFFFSVTVGYIFFPSVVYDRWIWKYYWGPVVADALGREVEYHGVVAHEGYTIVSEITYGIIALLSLYYIYRLLKKLNIDINWNLCKSLFPFIIFGSVSRVLEDAGYFKIPLSYWFISPLIYVQVAAYALISIILDWTFENRRKKILLIVYAFILILLYTLFWFAFRNLIVNRVNPIIFAILVAIVFTSLSFKKDLSTLTITFSIGLILCTSSLISFGYVSYDKIFRIDILLACISFPIIIIAIAYLLGKYIKKLKFFSKPLNLAMLFGHSLDGFTSYISIYDPFNMGIPSYGEKHPVSFFFMDISSGVLFPIIKVILIVLIILVFEDVSKKERKYSSLLNLLKIAIFILGFSPGLRDLLRVAIGV
;
A
#
# COMPACT_ATOMS: atom_id res chain seq x y z
N MET A 1 -29.75 -6.15 0.60
CA MET A 1 -29.70 -7.59 0.87
C MET A 1 -29.62 -8.37 -0.43
N GLU A 2 -30.57 -8.28 -1.36
CA GLU A 2 -30.56 -9.09 -2.60
C GLU A 2 -29.27 -8.98 -3.43
N ARG A 3 -28.76 -7.76 -3.69
CA ARG A 3 -27.53 -7.56 -4.47
C ARG A 3 -26.28 -8.19 -3.81
N ASP A 4 -26.24 -8.23 -2.49
CA ASP A 4 -25.10 -8.80 -1.76
C ASP A 4 -25.08 -10.32 -1.86
N HIS A 5 -26.26 -10.94 -1.81
CA HIS A 5 -26.42 -12.37 -1.99
C HIS A 5 -26.04 -12.79 -3.41
N ILE A 6 -26.36 -11.98 -4.43
CA ILE A 6 -25.95 -12.25 -5.82
C ILE A 6 -24.43 -12.21 -5.95
N ILE A 7 -23.76 -11.18 -5.42
CA ILE A 7 -22.28 -11.09 -5.49
C ILE A 7 -21.64 -12.25 -4.72
N LEU A 8 -22.15 -12.57 -3.52
CA LEU A 8 -21.63 -13.68 -2.72
C LEU A 8 -21.83 -15.02 -3.43
N LEU A 9 -23.01 -15.25 -4.01
CA LEU A 9 -23.31 -16.45 -4.78
C LEU A 9 -22.39 -16.57 -6.00
N ALA A 10 -22.18 -15.48 -6.73
CA ALA A 10 -21.25 -15.45 -7.86
C ALA A 10 -19.81 -15.79 -7.45
N LEU A 11 -19.34 -15.26 -6.31
CA LEU A 11 -18.03 -15.61 -5.76
C LEU A 11 -17.95 -17.09 -5.37
N ILE A 12 -18.99 -17.62 -4.70
CA ILE A 12 -19.04 -19.04 -4.32
C ILE A 12 -19.01 -19.93 -5.56
N ILE A 13 -19.82 -19.63 -6.58
CA ILE A 13 -19.84 -20.36 -7.84
C ILE A 13 -18.48 -20.28 -8.53
N PHE A 14 -17.84 -19.11 -8.55
CA PHE A 14 -16.51 -18.93 -9.11
C PHE A 14 -15.47 -19.81 -8.40
N PHE A 15 -15.37 -19.74 -7.07
CA PHE A 15 -14.41 -20.56 -6.31
C PHE A 15 -14.70 -22.04 -6.43
N PHE A 16 -15.98 -22.44 -6.42
CA PHE A 16 -16.38 -23.82 -6.65
C PHE A 16 -15.94 -24.31 -8.04
N SER A 17 -16.19 -23.51 -9.09
CA SER A 17 -15.78 -23.84 -10.47
C SER A 17 -14.27 -23.96 -10.60
N VAL A 18 -13.50 -23.05 -9.97
CA VAL A 18 -12.04 -23.12 -9.95
C VAL A 18 -11.55 -24.36 -9.22
N THR A 19 -12.18 -24.71 -8.09
CA THR A 19 -11.80 -25.90 -7.29
C THR A 19 -12.08 -27.19 -8.04
N VAL A 20 -13.29 -27.31 -8.63
CA VAL A 20 -13.68 -28.44 -9.48
C VAL A 20 -12.74 -28.53 -10.69
N GLY A 21 -12.48 -27.40 -11.36
CA GLY A 21 -11.53 -27.33 -12.46
C GLY A 21 -10.12 -27.76 -12.08
N TYR A 22 -9.62 -27.35 -10.90
CA TYR A 22 -8.31 -27.76 -10.40
C TYR A 22 -8.23 -29.27 -10.14
N ILE A 23 -9.30 -29.88 -9.62
CA ILE A 23 -9.34 -31.32 -9.35
C ILE A 23 -9.34 -32.13 -10.66
N PHE A 24 -10.15 -31.74 -11.65
CA PHE A 24 -10.29 -32.50 -12.91
C PHE A 24 -9.24 -32.13 -13.97
N PHE A 25 -8.75 -30.90 -13.98
CA PHE A 25 -7.83 -30.36 -14.99
C PHE A 25 -6.70 -29.53 -14.33
N PRO A 26 -5.86 -30.14 -13.48
CA PRO A 26 -4.86 -29.42 -12.69
C PRO A 26 -3.85 -28.66 -13.56
N SER A 27 -3.42 -29.23 -14.69
CA SER A 27 -2.46 -28.56 -15.59
C SER A 27 -3.04 -27.33 -16.30
N VAL A 28 -4.36 -27.30 -16.53
CA VAL A 28 -5.03 -26.15 -17.15
C VAL A 28 -5.23 -25.05 -16.12
N VAL A 29 -5.74 -25.41 -14.93
CA VAL A 29 -6.09 -24.43 -13.90
C VAL A 29 -4.85 -23.94 -13.15
N TYR A 30 -3.94 -24.82 -12.76
CA TYR A 30 -2.73 -24.42 -12.05
C TYR A 30 -1.65 -23.95 -13.02
N ASP A 31 -1.09 -24.84 -13.83
CA ASP A 31 0.14 -24.54 -14.61
C ASP A 31 -0.10 -23.39 -15.61
N ARG A 32 -1.15 -23.49 -16.43
CA ARG A 32 -1.41 -22.52 -17.51
C ARG A 32 -2.14 -21.25 -17.06
N TRP A 33 -2.75 -21.24 -15.89
CA TRP A 33 -3.52 -20.09 -15.39
C TRP A 33 -2.99 -19.54 -14.06
N ILE A 34 -3.10 -20.27 -12.94
CA ILE A 34 -2.66 -19.78 -11.63
C ILE A 34 -1.15 -19.49 -11.61
N TRP A 35 -0.33 -20.46 -12.00
CA TRP A 35 1.12 -20.33 -12.08
C TRP A 35 1.51 -19.24 -13.08
N LYS A 36 1.04 -19.33 -14.32
CA LYS A 36 1.41 -18.37 -15.38
C LYS A 36 1.11 -16.92 -15.03
N TYR A 37 -0.05 -16.63 -14.44
CA TYR A 37 -0.51 -15.24 -14.29
C TYR A 37 -0.42 -14.69 -12.86
N TYR A 38 -0.35 -15.54 -11.83
CA TYR A 38 -0.46 -15.08 -10.44
C TYR A 38 0.70 -15.54 -9.56
N TRP A 39 0.93 -16.86 -9.45
CA TRP A 39 1.93 -17.40 -8.52
C TRP A 39 3.35 -17.39 -9.08
N GLY A 40 3.52 -17.81 -10.34
CA GLY A 40 4.81 -17.81 -11.03
C GLY A 40 5.46 -16.43 -11.07
N PRO A 41 4.74 -15.34 -11.38
CA PRO A 41 5.30 -13.98 -11.31
C PRO A 41 5.80 -13.57 -9.92
N VAL A 42 5.13 -13.99 -8.84
CA VAL A 42 5.57 -13.74 -7.46
C VAL A 42 6.85 -14.52 -7.16
N VAL A 43 6.95 -15.77 -7.62
CA VAL A 43 8.14 -16.59 -7.46
C VAL A 43 9.31 -16.06 -8.31
N ALA A 44 9.04 -15.58 -9.52
CA ALA A 44 10.02 -14.94 -10.39
C ALA A 44 10.58 -13.65 -9.75
N ASP A 45 9.71 -12.80 -9.19
CA ASP A 45 10.09 -11.56 -8.50
C ASP A 45 11.01 -11.86 -7.29
N ALA A 46 10.63 -12.86 -6.47
CA ALA A 46 11.44 -13.27 -5.31
C ALA A 46 12.82 -13.85 -5.66
N LEU A 47 12.97 -14.44 -6.84
CA LEU A 47 14.22 -15.05 -7.30
C LEU A 47 15.04 -14.14 -8.23
N GLY A 48 14.47 -13.02 -8.68
CA GLY A 48 15.08 -12.11 -9.65
C GLY A 48 15.36 -12.77 -11.02
N ARG A 49 14.62 -13.82 -11.39
CA ARG A 49 14.78 -14.55 -12.65
C ARG A 49 13.49 -15.23 -13.07
N GLU A 50 13.41 -15.55 -14.37
CA GLU A 50 12.31 -16.35 -14.90
C GLU A 50 12.28 -17.74 -14.28
N VAL A 51 11.06 -18.25 -14.08
CA VAL A 51 10.81 -19.57 -13.48
C VAL A 51 9.89 -20.38 -14.35
N GLU A 52 10.11 -21.69 -14.35
CA GLU A 52 9.33 -22.62 -15.14
C GLU A 52 8.67 -23.68 -14.23
N TYR A 53 7.42 -23.98 -14.51
CA TYR A 53 6.70 -25.10 -13.89
C TYR A 53 5.99 -25.89 -14.98
N HIS A 54 6.35 -27.17 -15.14
CA HIS A 54 5.79 -28.09 -16.14
C HIS A 54 5.75 -27.50 -17.58
N GLY A 55 6.83 -26.88 -18.05
CA GLY A 55 6.86 -26.27 -19.39
C GLY A 55 6.23 -24.89 -19.48
N VAL A 56 5.69 -24.33 -18.39
CA VAL A 56 5.10 -23.00 -18.36
C VAL A 56 6.04 -22.00 -17.69
N VAL A 57 6.60 -21.11 -18.50
CA VAL A 57 7.46 -20.01 -18.06
C VAL A 57 6.63 -18.87 -17.49
N ALA A 58 7.08 -18.30 -16.38
CA ALA A 58 6.56 -17.09 -15.77
C ALA A 58 7.67 -16.05 -15.61
N HIS A 59 7.33 -14.80 -15.90
CA HIS A 59 8.20 -13.64 -15.81
C HIS A 59 7.82 -12.78 -14.60
N GLU A 60 8.74 -11.96 -14.12
CA GLU A 60 8.43 -10.97 -13.09
C GLU A 60 7.45 -9.89 -13.59
N GLY A 61 6.74 -9.26 -12.66
CA GLY A 61 5.81 -8.18 -12.97
C GLY A 61 4.38 -8.64 -13.30
N TYR A 62 3.53 -7.67 -13.67
CA TYR A 62 2.11 -7.93 -13.91
C TYR A 62 1.87 -8.27 -15.38
N THR A 63 1.08 -9.32 -15.60
CA THR A 63 0.44 -9.57 -16.90
C THR A 63 -0.86 -8.77 -17.00
N ILE A 64 -1.33 -8.48 -18.23
CA ILE A 64 -2.63 -7.84 -18.46
C ILE A 64 -3.77 -8.58 -17.74
N VAL A 65 -3.74 -9.92 -17.76
CA VAL A 65 -4.72 -10.78 -17.07
C VAL A 65 -4.68 -10.53 -15.57
N SER A 66 -3.49 -10.55 -14.97
CA SER A 66 -3.32 -10.31 -13.54
C SER A 66 -3.72 -8.88 -13.14
N GLU A 67 -3.35 -7.89 -13.94
CA GLU A 67 -3.66 -6.47 -13.70
C GLU A 67 -5.18 -6.23 -13.68
N ILE A 68 -5.91 -6.75 -14.67
CA ILE A 68 -7.38 -6.69 -14.71
C ILE A 68 -7.98 -7.44 -13.52
N THR A 69 -7.48 -8.64 -13.21
CA THR A 69 -8.01 -9.46 -12.11
C THR A 69 -7.83 -8.76 -10.77
N TYR A 70 -6.65 -8.23 -10.48
CA TYR A 70 -6.37 -7.49 -9.26
C TYR A 70 -7.14 -6.18 -9.20
N GLY A 71 -7.36 -5.50 -10.33
CA GLY A 71 -8.24 -4.34 -10.42
C GLY A 71 -9.68 -4.66 -10.01
N ILE A 72 -10.24 -5.77 -10.49
CA ILE A 72 -11.58 -6.24 -10.09
C ILE A 72 -11.63 -6.58 -8.60
N ILE A 73 -10.63 -7.31 -8.08
CA ILE A 73 -10.53 -7.65 -6.66
C ILE A 73 -10.45 -6.39 -5.81
N ALA A 74 -9.66 -5.39 -6.21
CA ALA A 74 -9.53 -4.12 -5.51
C ALA A 74 -10.85 -3.34 -5.48
N LEU A 75 -11.59 -3.27 -6.60
CA LEU A 75 -12.90 -2.61 -6.66
C LEU A 75 -13.94 -3.30 -5.77
N LEU A 76 -14.01 -4.64 -5.80
CA LEU A 76 -14.87 -5.41 -4.91
C LEU A 76 -14.48 -5.21 -3.44
N SER A 77 -13.18 -5.20 -3.13
CA SER A 77 -12.67 -4.97 -1.79
C SER A 77 -13.06 -3.58 -1.28
N LEU A 78 -12.89 -2.52 -2.09
CA LEU A 78 -13.30 -1.16 -1.74
C LEU A 78 -14.81 -1.07 -1.48
N TYR A 79 -15.64 -1.77 -2.26
CA TYR A 79 -17.08 -1.84 -2.02
C TYR A 79 -17.41 -2.45 -0.65
N TYR A 80 -16.81 -3.58 -0.29
CA TYR A 80 -17.04 -4.21 1.01
C TYR A 80 -16.45 -3.42 2.17
N ILE A 81 -15.28 -2.79 1.99
CA ILE A 81 -14.68 -1.88 2.98
C ILE A 81 -15.59 -0.68 3.21
N TYR A 82 -16.13 -0.06 2.15
CA TYR A 82 -17.11 1.03 2.27
C TYR A 82 -18.30 0.62 3.14
N ARG A 83 -18.87 -0.56 2.87
CA ARG A 83 -20.01 -1.08 3.64
C ARG A 83 -19.65 -1.38 5.09
N LEU A 84 -18.47 -1.95 5.33
CA LEU A 84 -17.97 -2.21 6.68
C LEU A 84 -17.83 -0.90 7.45
N LEU A 85 -17.16 0.10 6.88
CA LEU A 85 -16.98 1.41 7.52
C LEU A 85 -18.32 2.09 7.82
N LYS A 86 -19.30 1.99 6.91
CA LYS A 86 -20.66 2.47 7.15
C LYS A 86 -21.38 1.71 8.27
N LYS A 87 -21.22 0.39 8.34
CA LYS A 87 -21.79 -0.44 9.42
C LYS A 87 -21.17 -0.11 10.78
N LEU A 88 -19.88 0.21 10.81
CA LEU A 88 -19.15 0.64 12.01
C LEU A 88 -19.39 2.12 12.35
N ASN A 89 -20.16 2.84 11.53
CA ASN A 89 -20.45 4.27 11.67
C ASN A 89 -19.18 5.16 11.68
N ILE A 90 -18.17 4.79 10.89
CA ILE A 90 -16.90 5.50 10.78
C ILE A 90 -16.98 6.52 9.65
N ASP A 91 -16.59 7.76 9.96
CA ASP A 91 -16.52 8.84 8.97
C ASP A 91 -15.34 8.65 8.01
N ILE A 92 -15.66 8.54 6.72
CA ILE A 92 -14.68 8.44 5.64
C ILE A 92 -14.22 9.85 5.26
N ASN A 93 -13.20 10.34 5.96
CA ASN A 93 -12.65 11.69 5.80
C ASN A 93 -11.11 11.70 5.95
N TRP A 94 -10.52 12.90 6.06
CA TRP A 94 -9.08 13.06 6.25
C TRP A 94 -8.55 12.42 7.55
N ASN A 95 -9.36 12.30 8.60
CA ASN A 95 -8.95 11.62 9.84
C ASN A 95 -8.75 10.13 9.61
N LEU A 96 -9.63 9.48 8.82
CA LEU A 96 -9.41 8.09 8.39
C LEU A 96 -8.09 7.96 7.62
N CYS A 97 -7.84 8.85 6.65
CA CYS A 97 -6.59 8.85 5.90
C CYS A 97 -5.36 8.99 6.82
N LYS A 98 -5.38 9.92 7.77
CA LYS A 98 -4.30 10.09 8.76
C LYS A 98 -4.09 8.84 9.60
N SER A 99 -5.17 8.19 10.04
CA SER A 99 -5.08 6.96 10.83
C SER A 99 -4.46 5.79 10.07
N LEU A 100 -4.68 5.74 8.75
CA LEU A 100 -4.14 4.71 7.86
C LEU A 100 -2.72 5.01 7.42
N PHE A 101 -2.27 6.27 7.45
CA PHE A 101 -0.99 6.69 6.91
C PHE A 101 0.23 5.88 7.39
N PRO A 102 0.37 5.53 8.69
CA PRO A 102 1.45 4.65 9.14
C PRO A 102 1.43 3.26 8.50
N PHE A 103 0.26 2.68 8.21
CA PHE A 103 0.17 1.39 7.49
C PHE A 103 0.63 1.51 6.04
N ILE A 104 0.38 2.66 5.39
CA ILE A 104 0.84 2.92 4.02
C ILE A 104 2.37 2.96 3.98
N ILE A 105 3.00 3.65 4.95
CA ILE A 105 4.45 3.68 5.09
C ILE A 105 4.98 2.28 5.40
N PHE A 106 4.37 1.57 6.37
CA PHE A 106 4.75 0.20 6.73
C PHE A 106 4.76 -0.74 5.52
N GLY A 107 3.71 -0.71 4.69
CA GLY A 107 3.64 -1.52 3.48
C GLY A 107 4.74 -1.18 2.47
N SER A 108 4.99 0.12 2.27
CA SER A 108 6.02 0.60 1.34
C SER A 108 7.43 0.21 1.79
N VAL A 109 7.75 0.42 3.07
CA VAL A 109 9.04 0.04 3.66
C VAL A 109 9.21 -1.49 3.66
N SER A 110 8.15 -2.25 3.95
CA SER A 110 8.23 -3.71 3.93
C SER A 110 8.46 -4.29 2.54
N ARG A 111 7.92 -3.65 1.49
CA ARG A 111 8.25 -3.99 0.09
C ARG A 111 9.73 -3.72 -0.21
N VAL A 112 10.28 -2.59 0.25
CA VAL A 112 11.71 -2.25 0.06
C VAL A 112 12.62 -3.21 0.81
N LEU A 113 12.22 -3.65 2.01
CA LEU A 113 12.94 -4.69 2.74
C LEU A 113 13.02 -5.99 1.95
N GLU A 114 11.93 -6.39 1.30
CA GLU A 114 11.93 -7.55 0.40
C GLU A 114 12.85 -7.33 -0.80
N ASP A 115 12.71 -6.21 -1.50
CA ASP A 115 13.56 -5.89 -2.66
C ASP A 115 15.06 -5.90 -2.28
N ALA A 116 15.38 -5.53 -1.04
CA ALA A 116 16.74 -5.50 -0.50
C ALA A 116 17.24 -6.86 0.05
N GLY A 117 16.48 -7.94 -0.11
CA GLY A 117 16.86 -9.30 0.29
C GLY A 117 16.74 -9.56 1.80
N TYR A 118 15.97 -8.77 2.54
CA TYR A 118 15.81 -8.93 3.99
C TYR A 118 15.07 -10.23 4.37
N PHE A 119 14.12 -10.64 3.53
CA PHE A 119 13.31 -11.85 3.72
C PHE A 119 13.79 -12.98 2.81
N LYS A 120 14.00 -14.17 3.37
CA LYS A 120 14.32 -15.38 2.62
C LYS A 120 13.06 -16.14 2.23
N ILE A 121 13.12 -16.88 1.13
CA ILE A 121 12.04 -17.78 0.69
C ILE A 121 11.75 -18.82 1.79
N PRO A 122 10.46 -19.13 2.08
CA PRO A 122 9.24 -18.66 1.41
C PRO A 122 8.61 -17.40 2.01
N LEU A 123 9.25 -16.73 2.99
CA LEU A 123 8.68 -15.56 3.66
C LEU A 123 8.60 -14.34 2.73
N SER A 124 9.54 -14.19 1.79
CA SER A 124 9.57 -13.09 0.81
C SER A 124 8.27 -12.94 0.03
N TYR A 125 7.61 -14.05 -0.33
CA TYR A 125 6.35 -14.03 -1.08
C TYR A 125 5.26 -13.16 -0.43
N TRP A 126 5.20 -13.12 0.90
CA TRP A 126 4.21 -12.32 1.63
C TRP A 126 4.43 -10.81 1.51
N PHE A 127 5.64 -10.40 1.17
CA PHE A 127 6.04 -9.01 1.00
C PHE A 127 6.15 -8.60 -0.47
N ILE A 128 5.71 -9.47 -1.40
CA ILE A 128 5.56 -9.19 -2.82
C ILE A 128 4.09 -8.94 -3.15
N SER A 129 3.83 -8.13 -4.17
CA SER A 129 2.47 -7.86 -4.63
C SER A 129 1.86 -9.06 -5.37
N PRO A 130 0.56 -9.35 -5.21
CA PRO A 130 -0.45 -8.56 -4.51
C PRO A 130 -0.54 -8.84 -3.00
N LEU A 131 0.16 -9.87 -2.49
CA LEU A 131 -0.02 -10.38 -1.13
C LEU A 131 0.24 -9.31 -0.06
N ILE A 132 1.25 -8.46 -0.28
CA ILE A 132 1.54 -7.36 0.65
C ILE A 132 0.36 -6.39 0.79
N TYR A 133 -0.36 -6.07 -0.29
CA TYR A 133 -1.52 -5.18 -0.23
C TYR A 133 -2.66 -5.80 0.56
N VAL A 134 -2.93 -7.09 0.34
CA VAL A 134 -3.96 -7.83 1.07
C VAL A 134 -3.64 -7.89 2.57
N GLN A 135 -2.38 -8.17 2.90
CA GLN A 135 -1.92 -8.25 4.28
C GLN A 135 -2.02 -6.89 5.00
N VAL A 136 -1.50 -5.82 4.40
CA VAL A 136 -1.55 -4.47 4.99
C VAL A 136 -2.99 -3.99 5.15
N ALA A 137 -3.86 -4.27 4.16
CA ALA A 137 -5.29 -3.99 4.27
C ALA A 137 -5.94 -4.77 5.43
N ALA A 138 -5.60 -6.06 5.59
CA ALA A 138 -6.11 -6.86 6.71
C ALA A 138 -5.67 -6.29 8.07
N TYR A 139 -4.40 -5.91 8.22
CA TYR A 139 -3.90 -5.28 9.46
C TYR A 139 -4.62 -3.96 9.76
N ALA A 140 -4.82 -3.11 8.75
CA ALA A 140 -5.57 -1.87 8.88
C ALA A 140 -7.03 -2.12 9.30
N LEU A 141 -7.73 -3.05 8.64
CA LEU A 141 -9.13 -3.37 8.96
C LEU A 141 -9.30 -3.97 10.34
N ILE A 142 -8.41 -4.88 10.75
CA ILE A 142 -8.39 -5.44 12.12
C ILE A 142 -8.19 -4.31 13.13
N SER A 143 -7.23 -3.41 12.88
CA SER A 143 -6.98 -2.29 13.80
C SER A 143 -8.17 -1.33 13.93
N ILE A 144 -8.91 -1.10 12.84
CA ILE A 144 -10.16 -0.32 12.83
C ILE A 144 -11.23 -1.02 13.68
N ILE A 145 -11.37 -2.34 13.58
CA ILE A 145 -12.35 -3.10 14.38
C ILE A 145 -11.96 -3.06 15.87
N LEU A 146 -10.66 -3.14 16.20
CA LEU A 146 -10.17 -3.03 17.58
C LEU A 146 -10.45 -1.64 18.18
N ASP A 147 -10.23 -0.59 17.39
CA ASP A 147 -10.53 0.79 17.77
C ASP A 147 -12.03 1.00 17.99
N TRP A 148 -12.88 0.55 17.07
CA TRP A 148 -14.34 0.57 17.21
C TRP A 148 -14.82 -0.21 18.45
N THR A 149 -14.23 -1.38 18.70
CA THR A 149 -14.55 -2.19 19.89
C THR A 149 -14.18 -1.46 21.17
N PHE A 150 -13.04 -0.77 21.17
CA PHE A 150 -12.63 0.06 22.29
C PHE A 150 -13.57 1.25 22.48
N GLU A 151 -13.95 1.94 21.41
CA GLU A 151 -14.84 3.10 21.47
C GLU A 151 -16.22 2.77 22.05
N ASN A 152 -16.76 1.58 21.74
CA ASN A 152 -18.04 1.10 22.27
C ASN A 152 -17.96 0.63 23.73
N ARG A 153 -16.81 0.12 24.18
CA ARG A 153 -16.66 -0.45 25.53
C ARG A 153 -16.04 0.54 26.53
N ARG A 154 -15.15 1.41 26.06
CA ARG A 154 -14.36 2.40 26.79
C ARG A 154 -13.61 1.87 28.03
N LYS A 155 -13.28 0.58 28.04
CA LYS A 155 -12.56 -0.05 29.16
C LYS A 155 -11.05 0.02 28.93
N LYS A 156 -10.30 0.70 29.81
CA LYS A 156 -8.83 0.78 29.72
C LYS A 156 -8.11 -0.57 29.71
N ILE A 157 -8.70 -1.61 30.33
CA ILE A 157 -8.16 -2.98 30.29
C ILE A 157 -7.96 -3.49 28.86
N LEU A 158 -8.79 -3.04 27.90
CA LEU A 158 -8.64 -3.42 26.49
C LEU A 158 -7.33 -2.93 25.89
N LEU A 159 -6.80 -1.78 26.32
CA LEU A 159 -5.49 -1.29 25.85
C LEU A 159 -4.37 -2.23 26.27
N ILE A 160 -4.41 -2.73 27.51
CA ILE A 160 -3.45 -3.70 28.03
C ILE A 160 -3.56 -5.03 27.27
N VAL A 161 -4.80 -5.49 27.03
CA VAL A 161 -5.06 -6.72 26.25
C VAL A 161 -4.54 -6.58 24.82
N TYR A 162 -4.80 -5.46 24.14
CA TYR A 162 -4.31 -5.22 22.78
C TYR A 162 -2.79 -5.15 22.73
N ALA A 163 -2.16 -4.46 23.68
CA ALA A 163 -0.70 -4.42 23.80
C ALA A 163 -0.11 -5.83 23.98
N PHE A 164 -0.67 -6.62 24.90
CA PHE A 164 -0.22 -7.98 25.15
C PHE A 164 -0.38 -8.88 23.92
N ILE A 165 -1.53 -8.82 23.24
CA ILE A 165 -1.78 -9.59 22.01
C ILE A 165 -0.77 -9.20 20.91
N LEU A 166 -0.49 -7.90 20.72
CA LEU A 166 0.49 -7.46 19.71
C LEU A 166 1.90 -7.99 20.02
N ILE A 167 2.32 -7.93 21.29
CA ILE A 167 3.63 -8.46 21.71
C ILE A 167 3.68 -9.97 21.51
N LEU A 168 2.62 -10.69 21.89
CA LEU A 168 2.53 -12.13 21.74
C LEU A 168 2.60 -12.53 20.26
N LEU A 169 1.78 -11.91 19.41
CA LEU A 169 1.76 -12.18 17.97
C LEU A 169 3.13 -11.92 17.32
N TYR A 170 3.79 -10.81 17.66
CA TYR A 170 5.12 -10.52 17.15
C TYR A 170 6.16 -11.52 17.66
N THR A 171 6.10 -11.91 18.93
CA THR A 171 7.03 -12.90 19.51
C THR A 171 6.87 -14.26 18.86
N LEU A 172 5.63 -14.70 18.61
CA LEU A 172 5.33 -15.94 17.89
C LEU A 172 5.82 -15.87 16.45
N PHE A 173 5.56 -14.75 15.75
CA PHE A 173 6.08 -14.52 14.40
C PHE A 173 7.61 -14.59 14.38
N TRP A 174 8.27 -13.90 15.31
CA TRP A 174 9.72 -13.91 15.42
C TRP A 174 10.26 -15.33 15.66
N PHE A 175 9.66 -16.10 16.56
CA PHE A 175 10.10 -17.47 16.83
C PHE A 175 9.93 -18.39 15.62
N ALA A 176 8.79 -18.28 14.92
CA ALA A 176 8.48 -19.09 13.74
C ALA A 176 9.37 -18.76 12.54
N PHE A 177 9.66 -17.47 12.31
CA PHE A 177 10.27 -16.98 11.07
C PHE A 177 11.70 -16.47 11.23
N ARG A 178 12.31 -16.56 12.42
CA ARG A 178 13.69 -16.07 12.68
C ARG A 178 14.68 -16.52 11.60
N ASN A 179 14.65 -17.79 11.19
CA ASN A 179 15.62 -18.33 10.23
C ASN A 179 15.47 -17.76 8.80
N LEU A 180 14.33 -17.16 8.50
CA LEU A 180 14.01 -16.57 7.20
C LEU A 180 14.23 -15.05 7.16
N ILE A 181 14.79 -14.46 8.22
CA ILE A 181 15.06 -13.02 8.32
C ILE A 181 16.56 -12.82 8.54
N VAL A 182 17.19 -12.00 7.70
CA VAL A 182 18.65 -11.72 7.75
C VAL A 182 19.01 -10.97 9.04
N ASN A 183 18.47 -9.75 9.23
CA ASN A 183 18.77 -8.89 10.38
C ASN A 183 17.55 -8.74 11.30
N ARG A 184 17.37 -9.69 12.21
CA ARG A 184 16.16 -9.82 13.03
C ARG A 184 16.05 -8.71 14.07
N VAL A 185 14.92 -8.02 14.11
CA VAL A 185 14.59 -7.14 15.24
C VAL A 185 14.23 -8.00 16.46
N ASN A 186 14.81 -7.67 17.63
CA ASN A 186 14.56 -8.44 18.86
C ASN A 186 13.12 -8.19 19.38
N PRO A 187 12.38 -9.24 19.80
CA PRO A 187 11.06 -9.09 20.43
C PRO A 187 11.00 -8.11 21.60
N ILE A 188 12.11 -7.95 22.34
CA ILE A 188 12.19 -6.98 23.45
C ILE A 188 12.10 -5.54 22.92
N ILE A 189 12.76 -5.21 21.81
CA ILE A 189 12.68 -3.87 21.20
C ILE A 189 11.25 -3.59 20.77
N PHE A 190 10.60 -4.57 20.14
CA PHE A 190 9.19 -4.46 19.75
C PHE A 190 8.27 -4.30 20.98
N ALA A 191 8.50 -5.08 22.04
CA ALA A 191 7.73 -5.00 23.27
C ALA A 191 7.87 -3.66 23.99
N ILE A 192 9.09 -3.10 24.05
CA ILE A 192 9.34 -1.75 24.58
C ILE A 192 8.57 -0.72 23.76
N LEU A 193 8.60 -0.84 22.43
CA LEU A 193 7.91 0.09 21.54
C LEU A 193 6.38 0.04 21.74
N VAL A 194 5.80 -1.16 21.84
CA VAL A 194 4.38 -1.35 22.17
C VAL A 194 4.07 -0.77 23.54
N ALA A 195 4.90 -1.04 24.55
CA ALA A 195 4.71 -0.55 25.92
C ALA A 195 4.69 0.98 25.96
N ILE A 196 5.64 1.65 25.30
CA ILE A 196 5.69 3.12 25.22
C ILE A 196 4.40 3.68 24.60
N VAL A 197 3.99 3.14 23.44
CA VAL A 197 2.82 3.62 22.72
C VAL A 197 1.54 3.41 23.53
N PHE A 198 1.27 2.20 24.02
CA PHE A 198 0.03 1.91 24.74
C PHE A 198 -0.01 2.52 26.15
N THR A 199 1.13 2.73 26.79
CA THR A 199 1.22 3.50 28.04
C THR A 199 0.85 4.96 27.78
N SER A 200 1.36 5.57 26.70
CA SER A 200 0.99 6.94 26.33
C SER A 200 -0.52 7.11 26.07
N LEU A 201 -1.16 6.10 25.47
CA LEU A 201 -2.61 6.08 25.25
C LEU A 201 -3.39 5.98 26.56
N SER A 202 -2.88 5.23 27.54
CA SER A 202 -3.55 5.02 28.83
C SER A 202 -3.64 6.29 29.69
N PHE A 203 -2.72 7.24 29.47
CA PHE A 203 -2.70 8.56 30.11
C PHE A 203 -3.62 9.59 29.43
N LYS A 204 -4.10 9.34 28.20
CA LYS A 204 -5.06 10.24 27.57
C LYS A 204 -6.42 10.14 28.25
N LYS A 205 -7.02 11.30 28.58
CA LYS A 205 -8.35 11.39 29.19
C LYS A 205 -9.43 10.89 28.24
N ASP A 206 -9.37 11.35 26.98
CA ASP A 206 -10.22 10.90 25.89
C ASP A 206 -9.38 10.50 24.69
N LEU A 207 -9.70 9.35 24.13
CA LEU A 207 -9.13 8.87 22.89
C LEU A 207 -10.06 9.26 21.75
N SER A 208 -9.55 10.02 20.79
CA SER A 208 -10.29 10.30 19.55
C SER A 208 -10.51 9.01 18.76
N THR A 209 -11.59 8.97 17.97
CA THR A 209 -11.84 7.88 17.02
C THR A 209 -10.61 7.68 16.12
N LEU A 210 -10.25 6.42 15.86
CA LEU A 210 -9.11 5.96 15.06
C LEU A 210 -7.72 6.20 15.67
N THR A 211 -7.63 6.55 16.97
CA THR A 211 -6.33 6.72 17.63
C THR A 211 -5.61 5.39 17.81
N ILE A 212 -6.32 4.31 18.16
CA ILE A 212 -5.70 2.99 18.33
C ILE A 212 -5.26 2.45 16.97
N THR A 213 -6.08 2.63 15.94
CA THR A 213 -5.72 2.36 14.53
C THR A 213 -4.39 3.02 14.18
N PHE A 214 -4.26 4.33 14.39
CA PHE A 214 -3.03 5.07 14.13
C PHE A 214 -1.85 4.52 14.94
N SER A 215 -2.05 4.25 16.23
CA SER A 215 -1.00 3.73 17.11
C SER A 215 -0.50 2.35 16.72
N ILE A 216 -1.38 1.43 16.34
CA ILE A 216 -0.99 0.09 15.83
C ILE A 216 -0.19 0.24 14.53
N GLY A 217 -0.67 1.08 13.60
CA GLY A 217 0.07 1.37 12.37
C GLY A 217 1.43 1.99 12.65
N LEU A 218 1.54 2.89 13.63
CA LEU A 218 2.80 3.52 14.03
C LEU A 218 3.80 2.50 14.58
N ILE A 219 3.33 1.53 15.38
CA ILE A 219 4.15 0.44 15.89
C ILE A 219 4.73 -0.40 14.74
N LEU A 220 3.89 -0.79 13.78
CA LEU A 220 4.33 -1.54 12.61
C LEU A 220 5.32 -0.72 11.76
N CYS A 221 4.97 0.53 11.46
CA CYS A 221 5.82 1.46 10.69
C CYS A 221 7.20 1.65 11.32
N THR A 222 7.25 1.90 12.63
CA THR A 222 8.52 2.09 13.34
C THR A 222 9.34 0.82 13.36
N SER A 223 8.72 -0.35 13.56
CA SER A 223 9.42 -1.64 13.49
C SER A 223 9.99 -1.94 12.10
N SER A 224 9.28 -1.60 11.02
CA SER A 224 9.80 -1.73 9.65
C SER A 224 10.92 -0.74 9.37
N LEU A 225 10.86 0.49 9.91
CA LEU A 225 11.92 1.49 9.75
C LEU A 225 13.20 1.10 10.51
N ILE A 226 13.09 0.47 11.68
CA ILE A 226 14.26 -0.10 12.39
C ILE A 226 14.90 -1.19 11.51
N SER A 227 14.10 -2.08 10.94
CA SER A 227 14.58 -3.13 10.04
C SER A 227 15.25 -2.52 8.80
N PHE A 228 14.68 -1.46 8.24
CA PHE A 228 15.23 -0.72 7.10
C PHE A 228 16.57 -0.06 7.46
N GLY A 229 16.69 0.49 8.66
CA GLY A 229 17.96 1.02 9.19
C GLY A 229 19.05 -0.04 9.22
N TYR A 230 18.74 -1.28 9.63
CA TYR A 230 19.72 -2.38 9.61
C TYR A 230 20.15 -2.79 8.21
N VAL A 231 19.24 -2.74 7.23
CA VAL A 231 19.56 -3.07 5.82
C VAL A 231 20.35 -1.95 5.15
N SER A 232 20.09 -0.70 5.54
CA SER A 232 20.71 0.49 4.96
C SER A 232 22.09 0.80 5.56
N TYR A 233 22.43 0.22 6.72
CA TYR A 233 23.64 0.56 7.47
C TYR A 233 24.92 0.36 6.66
N ASP A 234 25.00 -0.73 5.91
CA ASP A 234 26.17 -1.06 5.09
C ASP A 234 26.10 -0.48 3.66
N LYS A 235 25.06 0.31 3.35
CA LYS A 235 24.81 0.87 2.01
C LYS A 235 25.03 2.38 1.99
N ILE A 236 25.42 2.90 0.84
CA ILE A 236 25.53 4.35 0.63
C ILE A 236 24.10 4.91 0.53
N PHE A 237 23.70 5.68 1.53
CA PHE A 237 22.40 6.35 1.53
C PHE A 237 22.44 7.63 0.67
N ARG A 238 21.79 7.60 -0.49
CA ARG A 238 21.76 8.66 -1.51
C ARG A 238 20.75 9.76 -1.16
N ILE A 239 21.15 10.64 -0.24
CA ILE A 239 20.35 11.81 0.18
C ILE A 239 20.06 12.75 -1.00
N ASP A 240 20.99 12.87 -1.92
CA ASP A 240 20.86 13.66 -3.15
C ASP A 240 19.66 13.24 -4.00
N ILE A 241 19.49 11.93 -4.23
CA ILE A 241 18.35 11.39 -4.99
C ILE A 241 17.04 11.58 -4.21
N LEU A 242 17.08 11.37 -2.89
CA LEU A 242 15.91 11.54 -2.04
C LEU A 242 15.39 12.99 -2.11
N LEU A 243 16.29 13.97 -1.98
CA LEU A 243 15.94 15.39 -2.05
C LEU A 243 15.43 15.77 -3.44
N ALA A 244 16.08 15.28 -4.51
CA ALA A 244 15.64 15.52 -5.88
C ALA A 244 14.20 15.01 -6.09
N CYS A 245 13.92 13.75 -5.73
CA CYS A 245 12.61 13.13 -5.91
C CYS A 245 11.50 13.82 -5.12
N ILE A 246 11.78 14.29 -3.91
CA ILE A 246 10.78 14.97 -3.06
C ILE A 246 10.54 16.43 -3.48
N SER A 247 11.54 17.09 -4.06
CA SER A 247 11.43 18.51 -4.46
C SER A 247 10.27 18.77 -5.43
N PHE A 248 10.11 17.92 -6.45
CA PHE A 248 9.09 18.08 -7.47
C PHE A 248 7.65 17.95 -6.91
N PRO A 249 7.28 16.89 -6.16
CA PRO A 249 5.99 16.80 -5.49
C PRO A 249 5.70 17.96 -4.54
N ILE A 250 6.71 18.45 -3.81
CA ILE A 250 6.55 19.62 -2.92
C ILE A 250 6.16 20.86 -3.73
N ILE A 251 6.84 21.12 -4.85
CA ILE A 251 6.55 22.25 -5.73
C ILE A 251 5.12 22.13 -6.30
N ILE A 252 4.73 20.94 -6.76
CA ILE A 252 3.37 20.70 -7.30
C ILE A 252 2.30 20.95 -6.24
N ILE A 253 2.48 20.45 -5.00
CA ILE A 253 1.55 20.76 -3.90
C ILE A 253 1.51 22.25 -3.62
N ALA A 254 2.67 22.90 -3.52
CA ALA A 254 2.76 24.32 -3.17
C ALA A 254 1.98 25.16 -4.20
N ILE A 255 2.19 24.90 -5.50
CA ILE A 255 1.43 25.53 -6.58
C ILE A 255 -0.06 25.24 -6.43
N ALA A 256 -0.47 23.98 -6.28
CA ALA A 256 -1.88 23.61 -6.13
C ALA A 256 -2.54 24.28 -4.92
N TYR A 257 -1.85 24.34 -3.78
CA TYR A 257 -2.34 24.98 -2.56
C TYR A 257 -2.49 26.50 -2.75
N LEU A 258 -1.49 27.17 -3.36
CA LEU A 258 -1.56 28.60 -3.66
C LEU A 258 -2.72 28.89 -4.63
N LEU A 259 -2.87 28.11 -5.69
CA LEU A 259 -4.00 28.22 -6.61
C LEU A 259 -5.34 28.05 -5.86
N GLY A 260 -5.45 27.07 -4.97
CA GLY A 260 -6.67 26.86 -4.17
C GLY A 260 -6.94 27.97 -3.16
N LYS A 261 -5.90 28.62 -2.62
CA LYS A 261 -6.01 29.74 -1.68
C LYS A 261 -6.47 31.02 -2.36
N TYR A 262 -5.93 31.33 -3.54
CA TYR A 262 -6.17 32.62 -4.22
C TYR A 262 -7.29 32.57 -5.27
N ILE A 263 -7.53 31.43 -5.91
CA ILE A 263 -8.52 31.31 -6.98
C ILE A 263 -9.77 30.58 -6.45
N LYS A 264 -10.88 31.31 -6.27
CA LYS A 264 -12.14 30.76 -5.71
C LYS A 264 -12.63 29.50 -6.43
N LYS A 265 -12.50 29.45 -7.78
CA LYS A 265 -12.88 28.28 -8.59
C LYS A 265 -12.06 27.02 -8.25
N LEU A 266 -10.84 27.19 -7.73
CA LEU A 266 -9.87 26.12 -7.45
C LEU A 266 -9.75 25.77 -5.96
N LYS A 267 -10.66 26.27 -5.11
CA LYS A 267 -10.65 26.03 -3.65
C LYS A 267 -10.62 24.55 -3.25
N PHE A 268 -11.02 23.64 -4.13
CA PHE A 268 -10.93 22.21 -3.90
C PHE A 268 -9.47 21.72 -3.77
N PHE A 269 -8.47 22.43 -4.32
CA PHE A 269 -7.05 22.13 -4.08
C PHE A 269 -6.58 22.50 -2.67
N SER A 270 -7.39 23.20 -1.85
CA SER A 270 -7.06 23.39 -0.42
C SER A 270 -7.50 22.21 0.44
N LYS A 271 -8.24 21.22 -0.10
CA LYS A 271 -8.68 20.04 0.65
C LYS A 271 -7.50 19.07 0.81
N PRO A 272 -7.20 18.60 2.04
CA PRO A 272 -6.00 17.79 2.30
C PRO A 272 -5.98 16.47 1.53
N LEU A 273 -7.14 15.81 1.36
CA LEU A 273 -7.23 14.58 0.55
C LEU A 273 -6.84 14.81 -0.91
N ASN A 274 -7.25 15.94 -1.50
CA ASN A 274 -6.93 16.24 -2.90
C ASN A 274 -5.42 16.55 -3.05
N LEU A 275 -4.83 17.25 -2.08
CA LEU A 275 -3.38 17.49 -2.06
C LEU A 275 -2.59 16.20 -1.83
N ALA A 276 -3.07 15.30 -0.97
CA ALA A 276 -2.44 14.00 -0.75
C ALA A 276 -2.41 13.16 -2.03
N MET A 277 -3.52 13.10 -2.78
CA MET A 277 -3.56 12.41 -4.09
C MET A 277 -2.54 13.00 -5.06
N LEU A 278 -2.48 14.33 -5.18
CA LEU A 278 -1.49 14.99 -6.04
C LEU A 278 -0.07 14.67 -5.60
N PHE A 279 0.20 14.69 -4.30
CA PHE A 279 1.52 14.35 -3.77
C PHE A 279 1.93 12.93 -4.13
N GLY A 280 1.06 11.95 -3.83
CA GLY A 280 1.35 10.54 -4.01
C GLY A 280 1.69 10.21 -5.45
N HIS A 281 0.88 10.69 -6.40
CA HIS A 281 1.13 10.42 -7.82
C HIS A 281 2.23 11.26 -8.45
N SER A 282 2.48 12.47 -7.94
CA SER A 282 3.66 13.26 -8.34
C SER A 282 4.94 12.56 -7.88
N LEU A 283 4.96 12.05 -6.65
CA LEU A 283 6.10 11.33 -6.08
C LEU A 283 6.37 10.08 -6.90
N ASP A 284 5.36 9.24 -7.08
CA ASP A 284 5.41 8.02 -7.88
C ASP A 284 5.92 8.25 -9.30
N GLY A 285 5.26 9.12 -10.07
CA GLY A 285 5.67 9.39 -11.44
C GLY A 285 7.08 9.95 -11.57
N PHE A 286 7.47 10.85 -10.67
CA PHE A 286 8.78 11.51 -10.76
C PHE A 286 9.90 10.59 -10.27
N THR A 287 9.66 9.82 -9.22
CA THR A 287 10.62 8.82 -8.74
C THR A 287 10.82 7.73 -9.78
N SER A 288 9.77 7.17 -10.41
CA SER A 288 9.96 6.17 -11.48
C SER A 288 10.73 6.74 -12.67
N TYR A 289 10.46 8.00 -13.06
CA TYR A 289 11.21 8.68 -14.12
C TYR A 289 12.70 8.80 -13.79
N ILE A 290 13.05 9.27 -12.58
CA ILE A 290 14.45 9.36 -12.14
C ILE A 290 15.10 7.98 -12.08
N SER A 291 14.39 6.99 -11.53
CA SER A 291 14.91 5.64 -11.29
C SER A 291 15.23 4.88 -12.58
N ILE A 292 14.43 5.09 -13.64
CA ILE A 292 14.54 4.33 -14.89
C ILE A 292 15.47 5.03 -15.89
N TYR A 293 15.39 6.37 -15.99
CA TYR A 293 16.08 7.12 -17.05
C TYR A 293 17.31 7.90 -16.59
N ASP A 294 17.58 7.99 -15.28
CA ASP A 294 18.67 8.79 -14.68
C ASP A 294 18.93 10.14 -15.41
N PRO A 295 17.92 11.00 -15.52
CA PRO A 295 17.97 12.18 -16.40
C PRO A 295 18.97 13.25 -15.97
N PHE A 296 19.48 13.15 -14.74
CA PHE A 296 20.45 14.07 -14.17
C PHE A 296 21.85 13.44 -14.05
N ASN A 297 22.06 12.25 -14.64
CA ASN A 297 23.31 11.48 -14.57
C ASN A 297 23.82 11.31 -13.13
N MET A 298 22.93 10.92 -12.22
CA MET A 298 23.21 10.70 -10.81
C MET A 298 23.87 9.34 -10.54
N GLY A 299 24.07 8.50 -11.57
CA GLY A 299 24.71 7.19 -11.46
C GLY A 299 23.78 6.17 -10.79
N ILE A 300 22.53 6.12 -11.24
CA ILE A 300 21.49 5.25 -10.68
C ILE A 300 21.56 3.86 -11.33
N PRO A 301 21.48 2.74 -10.58
CA PRO A 301 21.39 1.40 -11.16
C PRO A 301 20.18 1.29 -12.08
N SER A 302 20.32 0.60 -13.22
CA SER A 302 19.24 0.43 -14.20
C SER A 302 18.04 -0.31 -13.59
N TYR A 303 16.88 0.34 -13.54
CA TYR A 303 15.61 -0.24 -13.09
C TYR A 303 14.65 -0.49 -14.26
N GLY A 304 13.87 -1.58 -14.19
CA GLY A 304 12.80 -1.89 -15.13
C GLY A 304 11.41 -1.59 -14.56
N GLU A 305 10.55 -0.96 -15.37
CA GLU A 305 9.12 -0.79 -15.06
C GLU A 305 8.39 -2.14 -15.12
N LYS A 306 7.61 -2.47 -14.08
CA LYS A 306 6.94 -3.78 -13.92
C LYS A 306 5.48 -3.77 -14.39
N HIS A 307 4.94 -2.60 -14.73
CA HIS A 307 3.57 -2.43 -15.21
C HIS A 307 3.49 -2.17 -16.72
N PRO A 308 2.73 -2.97 -17.49
CA PRO A 308 2.63 -2.82 -18.94
C PRO A 308 2.15 -1.43 -19.40
N VAL A 309 1.15 -0.87 -18.71
CA VAL A 309 0.58 0.45 -19.06
C VAL A 309 1.58 1.57 -18.80
N SER A 310 2.28 1.52 -17.66
CA SER A 310 3.32 2.50 -17.33
C SER A 310 4.46 2.42 -18.34
N PHE A 311 4.91 1.20 -18.66
CA PHE A 311 5.99 0.95 -19.63
C PHE A 311 5.67 1.58 -21.00
N PHE A 312 4.44 1.37 -21.50
CA PHE A 312 4.00 1.95 -22.77
C PHE A 312 4.12 3.48 -22.82
N PHE A 313 3.73 4.18 -21.74
CA PHE A 313 3.85 5.65 -21.69
C PHE A 313 5.29 6.14 -21.56
N MET A 314 6.14 5.37 -20.88
CA MET A 314 7.55 5.72 -20.69
C MET A 314 8.35 5.60 -21.99
N ASP A 315 8.04 4.57 -22.80
CA ASP A 315 8.73 4.28 -24.08
C ASP A 315 8.54 5.40 -25.12
N ILE A 316 7.38 6.07 -25.13
CA ILE A 316 7.04 7.08 -26.15
C ILE A 316 7.88 8.37 -26.05
N SER A 317 8.39 8.73 -24.86
CA SER A 317 8.96 10.06 -24.63
C SER A 317 10.20 10.08 -23.74
N SER A 318 10.97 8.99 -23.70
CA SER A 318 12.10 8.85 -22.78
C SER A 318 11.70 9.12 -21.31
N GLY A 319 10.51 8.69 -20.91
CA GLY A 319 10.02 8.77 -19.53
C GLY A 319 9.47 10.12 -19.03
N VAL A 320 9.80 11.26 -19.65
CA VAL A 320 9.42 12.61 -19.13
C VAL A 320 7.91 12.83 -19.07
N LEU A 321 7.15 12.30 -20.04
CA LEU A 321 5.70 12.46 -20.05
C LEU A 321 5.01 11.70 -18.92
N PHE A 322 5.64 10.66 -18.36
CA PHE A 322 5.03 9.82 -17.33
C PHE A 322 4.61 10.59 -16.07
N PRO A 323 5.50 11.35 -15.38
CA PRO A 323 5.09 12.18 -14.25
C PRO A 323 4.04 13.23 -14.63
N ILE A 324 4.15 13.83 -15.82
CA ILE A 324 3.22 14.87 -16.30
C ILE A 324 1.82 14.29 -16.48
N ILE A 325 1.70 13.15 -17.17
CA ILE A 325 0.43 12.45 -17.41
C ILE A 325 -0.20 12.03 -16.08
N LYS A 326 0.60 11.51 -15.12
CA LYS A 326 0.09 11.17 -13.79
C LYS A 326 -0.51 12.39 -13.07
N VAL A 327 0.19 13.53 -13.07
CA VAL A 327 -0.32 14.77 -12.45
C VAL A 327 -1.61 15.24 -13.14
N ILE A 328 -1.64 15.28 -14.48
CA ILE A 328 -2.83 15.68 -15.25
C ILE A 328 -4.00 14.75 -14.96
N LEU A 329 -3.78 13.43 -14.94
CA LEU A 329 -4.80 12.43 -14.65
C LEU A 329 -5.40 12.64 -13.25
N ILE A 330 -4.56 12.88 -12.23
CA ILE A 330 -5.06 13.15 -10.88
C ILE A 330 -5.81 14.47 -10.79
N VAL A 331 -5.36 15.51 -11.48
CA VAL A 331 -6.13 16.77 -11.58
C VAL A 331 -7.51 16.51 -12.19
N LEU A 332 -7.58 15.75 -13.28
CA LEU A 332 -8.85 15.41 -13.94
C LEU A 332 -9.76 14.61 -13.00
N ILE A 333 -9.24 13.60 -12.31
CA ILE A 333 -10.00 12.80 -11.34
C ILE A 333 -10.53 13.69 -10.20
N ILE A 334 -9.70 14.60 -9.67
CA ILE A 334 -10.13 15.55 -8.63
C ILE A 334 -11.28 16.43 -9.13
N LEU A 335 -11.21 16.93 -10.38
CA LEU A 335 -12.27 17.73 -10.98
C LEU A 335 -13.58 16.95 -11.11
N VAL A 336 -13.52 15.71 -11.63
CA VAL A 336 -14.68 14.82 -11.75
C VAL A 336 -15.29 14.53 -10.37
N PHE A 337 -14.46 14.19 -9.38
CA PHE A 337 -14.94 13.87 -8.04
C PHE A 337 -15.56 15.09 -7.34
N GLU A 338 -15.03 16.29 -7.57
CA GLU A 338 -15.61 17.51 -7.02
C GLU A 338 -16.97 17.84 -7.66
N ASP A 339 -17.10 17.66 -8.97
CA ASP A 339 -18.37 17.87 -9.68
C ASP A 339 -19.45 16.89 -9.21
N VAL A 340 -19.13 15.59 -9.16
CA VAL A 340 -20.06 14.56 -8.66
C VAL A 340 -20.41 14.81 -7.20
N SER A 341 -19.43 15.17 -6.35
CA SER A 341 -19.69 15.45 -4.93
C SER A 341 -20.60 16.67 -4.71
N LYS A 342 -20.61 17.63 -5.62
CA LYS A 342 -21.52 18.80 -5.56
C LYS A 342 -22.93 18.46 -6.00
N LYS A 343 -23.07 17.66 -7.07
CA LYS A 343 -24.37 17.24 -7.61
C LYS A 343 -25.05 16.21 -6.73
N GLU A 344 -24.30 15.26 -6.18
CA GLU A 344 -24.84 14.08 -5.50
C GLU A 344 -24.19 13.85 -4.13
N ARG A 345 -24.66 14.58 -3.11
CA ARG A 345 -24.10 14.54 -1.74
C ARG A 345 -24.06 13.14 -1.13
N LYS A 346 -24.97 12.24 -1.54
CA LYS A 346 -25.05 10.84 -1.11
C LYS A 346 -23.74 10.07 -1.38
N TYR A 347 -23.02 10.37 -2.46
CA TYR A 347 -21.79 9.67 -2.82
C TYR A 347 -20.54 10.25 -2.18
N SER A 348 -20.64 11.31 -1.38
CA SER A 348 -19.47 11.99 -0.80
C SER A 348 -18.57 11.06 0.02
N SER A 349 -19.13 10.17 0.83
CA SER A 349 -18.35 9.19 1.59
C SER A 349 -17.65 8.15 0.69
N LEU A 350 -18.31 7.73 -0.40
CA LEU A 350 -17.72 6.78 -1.35
C LEU A 350 -16.56 7.45 -2.10
N LEU A 351 -16.77 8.69 -2.58
CA LEU A 351 -15.73 9.47 -3.23
C LEU A 351 -14.52 9.69 -2.31
N ASN A 352 -14.73 9.98 -1.02
CA ASN A 352 -13.62 10.09 -0.09
C ASN A 352 -12.85 8.77 0.09
N LEU A 353 -13.53 7.61 0.08
CA LEU A 353 -12.86 6.31 0.12
C LEU A 353 -12.02 6.11 -1.14
N LEU A 354 -12.57 6.42 -2.31
CA LEU A 354 -11.84 6.34 -3.58
C LEU A 354 -10.63 7.28 -3.59
N LYS A 355 -10.75 8.50 -3.05
CA LYS A 355 -9.61 9.42 -2.90
C LYS A 355 -8.50 8.86 -2.02
N ILE A 356 -8.86 8.21 -0.90
CA ILE A 356 -7.89 7.53 -0.03
C ILE A 356 -7.23 6.37 -0.78
N ALA A 357 -8.01 5.56 -1.51
CA ALA A 357 -7.47 4.45 -2.30
C ALA A 357 -6.51 4.93 -3.39
N ILE A 358 -6.87 5.96 -4.15
CA ILE A 358 -6.02 6.58 -5.18
C ILE A 358 -4.74 7.15 -4.54
N PHE A 359 -4.87 7.86 -3.42
CA PHE A 359 -3.69 8.32 -2.68
C PHE A 359 -2.75 7.17 -2.30
N ILE A 360 -3.27 6.06 -1.78
CA ILE A 360 -2.47 4.86 -1.45
C ILE A 360 -1.78 4.29 -2.70
N LEU A 361 -2.51 4.19 -3.81
CA LEU A 361 -2.01 3.64 -5.08
C LEU A 361 -0.88 4.46 -5.69
N GLY A 362 -0.86 5.79 -5.51
CA GLY A 362 0.28 6.61 -5.91
C GLY A 362 1.39 6.63 -4.85
N PHE A 363 1.05 6.99 -3.61
CA PHE A 363 2.06 7.24 -2.58
C PHE A 363 2.86 6.00 -2.19
N SER A 364 2.24 4.81 -2.14
CA SER A 364 2.93 3.61 -1.68
C SER A 364 4.00 3.11 -2.66
N PRO A 365 3.72 2.94 -3.98
CA PRO A 365 4.76 2.64 -4.96
C PRO A 365 5.83 3.73 -5.04
N GLY A 366 5.44 5.01 -5.05
CA GLY A 366 6.39 6.12 -5.09
C GLY A 366 7.35 6.16 -3.89
N LEU A 367 6.84 5.91 -2.67
CA LEU A 367 7.69 5.83 -1.49
C LEU A 367 8.60 4.60 -1.52
N ARG A 368 8.11 3.45 -2.01
CA ARG A 368 8.92 2.25 -2.18
C ARG A 368 10.08 2.52 -3.14
N ASP A 369 9.80 2.98 -4.36
CA ASP A 369 10.82 3.23 -5.37
C ASP A 369 11.83 4.28 -4.86
N LEU A 370 11.36 5.31 -4.15
CA LEU A 370 12.21 6.36 -3.57
C LEU A 370 13.21 5.77 -2.59
N LEU A 371 12.73 4.97 -1.65
CA LEU A 371 13.56 4.35 -0.62
C LEU A 371 14.50 3.31 -1.22
N ARG A 372 14.07 2.58 -2.25
CA ARG A 372 14.88 1.57 -2.95
C ARG A 372 16.09 2.21 -3.63
N VAL A 373 15.85 3.26 -4.42
CA VAL A 373 16.92 4.01 -5.08
C VAL A 373 17.80 4.75 -4.07
N ALA A 374 17.23 5.25 -2.97
CA ALA A 374 18.01 5.89 -1.90
C ALA A 374 19.04 4.94 -1.27
N ILE A 375 18.82 3.63 -1.28
CA ILE A 375 19.76 2.62 -0.76
C ILE A 375 20.50 1.87 -1.88
N GLY A 376 20.32 2.25 -3.14
CA GLY A 376 20.98 1.63 -4.29
C GLY A 376 20.55 0.19 -4.57
N VAL A 377 19.27 -0.13 -4.36
CA VAL A 377 18.66 -1.45 -4.61
C VAL A 377 17.69 -1.40 -5.78
#